data_AF-A0A4R4VS98-F1
#
_entry.id   AF-A0A4R4VS98-F1
#
_cell.length_a   1.000
_cell.length_b   1.000
_cell.length_c   1.000
_cell.angle_alpha   90.00
_cell.angle_beta   90.00
_cell.angle_gamma   90.00
#
_symmetry.space_group_name_H-M   'P 1'
#
loop_
_entity.id
_entity.type
_entity.pdbx_description
1 polymer ?
#
loop_
_entity_poly.entity_id
_entity_poly.type
_entity_poly.pdbx_seq_one_letter_code
_entity_poly.pdbx_strand_id
1 'polypeptide(L)' 'LLPATRADLLSRLGRTADAVAAYDEAITLATNDTERTFLQTRRARLTRDT' A
#
# COMPACT_ATOMS: atom_id res chain seq x y z
N LEU A 1 0.28 11.84 -3.03
CA LEU A 1 0.23 11.03 -4.28
C LEU A 1 1.47 10.15 -4.53
N LEU A 2 2.51 10.14 -3.70
CA LEU A 2 3.75 9.42 -4.03
C LEU A 2 3.84 7.96 -3.50
N PRO A 3 3.46 7.65 -2.25
CA PRO A 3 3.70 6.31 -1.70
C PRO A 3 2.71 5.24 -2.19
N ALA A 4 1.42 5.58 -2.31
CA ALA A 4 0.41 4.63 -2.79
C ALA A 4 0.66 4.20 -4.25
N THR A 5 1.01 5.14 -5.13
CA THR A 5 1.36 4.82 -6.52
C THR A 5 2.64 3.99 -6.60
N ARG A 6 3.63 4.28 -5.75
CA ARG A 6 4.84 3.46 -5.64
C ARG A 6 4.51 2.03 -5.19
N ALA A 7 3.64 1.87 -4.20
CA ALA A 7 3.19 0.56 -3.72
C ALA A 7 2.54 -0.27 -4.84
N ASP A 8 1.66 0.36 -5.62
CA ASP A 8 0.99 -0.28 -6.76
C ASP A 8 1.96 -0.78 -7.83
N LEU A 9 2.99 0.02 -8.14
CA LEU A 9 4.01 -0.35 -9.11
C LEU A 9 4.90 -1.49 -8.59
N LEU A 10 5.32 -1.43 -7.33
CA LEU A 10 6.13 -2.48 -6.71
C LEU A 10 5.39 -3.81 -6.64
N SER A 11 4.09 -3.78 -6.31
CA SER A 11 3.23 -4.97 -6.33
C SER A 11 3.21 -5.63 -7.70
N ARG A 12 3.03 -4.84 -8.77
CA ARG A 12 3.02 -5.36 -10.16
C ARG A 12 4.36 -5.95 -10.59
N LEU A 13 5.46 -5.53 -9.95
CA LEU A 13 6.80 -6.06 -10.18
C LEU A 13 7.12 -7.29 -9.30
N GLY A 14 6.17 -7.78 -8.50
CA GLY A 14 6.39 -8.89 -7.57
C GLY A 14 7.24 -8.52 -6.34
N ARG A 15 7.53 -7.23 -6.13
CA ARG A 15 8.30 -6.73 -4.98
C ARG A 15 7.38 -6.51 -3.79
N THR A 16 6.80 -7.60 -3.27
CA THR A 16 5.72 -7.55 -2.28
C THR A 16 6.14 -6.82 -0.98
N ALA A 17 7.32 -7.11 -0.43
CA ALA A 17 7.79 -6.46 0.80
C ALA A 17 7.93 -4.93 0.65
N ASP A 18 8.49 -4.47 -0.47
CA ASP A 18 8.64 -3.04 -0.74
C ASP A 18 7.28 -2.36 -0.98
N ALA A 19 6.34 -3.06 -1.62
CA ALA A 19 4.99 -2.58 -1.82
C ALA A 19 4.25 -2.40 -0.49
N VAL A 20 4.40 -3.36 0.43
CA VAL A 20 3.85 -3.28 1.79
C VAL A 20 4.40 -2.07 2.54
N ALA A 21 5.73 -1.86 2.51
CA ALA A 21 6.35 -0.70 3.15
C ALA A 21 5.85 0.64 2.57
N ALA A 22 5.67 0.72 1.25
CA ALA A 22 5.13 1.91 0.60
C ALA A 22 3.65 2.16 0.93
N TYR A 23 2.84 1.11 1.13
CA TYR A 23 1.48 1.27 1.65
C TYR A 23 1.47 1.72 3.11
N ASP A 24 2.38 1.25 3.96
CA ASP A 24 2.49 1.72 5.34
C ASP A 24 2.79 3.22 5.39
N GLU A 25 3.70 3.72 4.56
CA GLU A 25 3.96 5.15 4.39
C GLU A 25 2.73 5.91 3.86
N ALA A 26 1.98 5.34 2.91
CA ALA A 26 0.75 5.95 2.42
C ALA A 26 -0.32 6.07 3.53
N ILE A 27 -0.44 5.06 4.39
CA ILE A 27 -1.40 4.99 5.49
C ILE A 27 -1.10 6.05 6.55
N THR A 28 0.17 6.30 6.86
CA THR A 28 0.56 7.33 7.83
C THR A 28 0.31 8.74 7.30
N LEU A 29 0.41 8.96 5.99
CA LEU A 29 0.18 10.26 5.34
C LEU A 29 -1.29 10.52 4.99
N ALA A 30 -2.16 9.51 5.06
CA ALA A 30 -3.59 9.66 4.77
C ALA A 30 -4.26 10.60 5.78
N THR A 31 -4.91 11.63 5.27
CA THR A 31 -5.56 12.69 6.08
C THR A 31 -7.01 12.39 6.44
N ASN A 32 -7.59 11.33 5.86
CA ASN A 32 -8.97 10.92 6.08
C ASN A 32 -9.09 9.39 6.23
N ASP A 33 -10.12 8.97 6.95
CA ASP A 33 -10.33 7.56 7.30
C ASP A 33 -10.71 6.69 6.11
N THR A 34 -11.41 7.26 5.12
CA THR A 34 -11.78 6.56 3.89
C THR A 34 -10.54 6.15 3.11
N GLU A 35 -9.62 7.08 2.88
CA GLU A 35 -8.34 6.84 2.21
C GLU A 35 -7.48 5.86 3.01
N ARG A 36 -7.42 6.02 4.35
CA ARG A 36 -6.67 5.09 5.21
C ARG A 36 -7.19 3.66 5.10
N THR A 37 -8.51 3.48 5.18
CA THR A 37 -9.16 2.16 5.08
C THR A 37 -8.93 1.53 3.71
N PHE A 38 -9.01 2.33 2.64
CA PHE A 38 -8.72 1.90 1.29
C PHE A 38 -7.29 1.37 1.16
N LEU A 39 -6.29 2.12 1.66
CA LEU A 39 -4.88 1.73 1.60
C LEU A 39 -4.59 0.48 2.45
N GLN A 40 -5.16 0.38 3.65
CA GLN A 40 -5.05 -0.81 4.50
C GLN A 40 -5.60 -2.07 3.83
N THR A 41 -6.76 -1.94 3.16
CA THR A 41 -7.39 -3.06 2.42
C THR A 41 -6.49 -3.55 1.30
N ARG A 42 -5.85 -2.64 0.55
CA ARG A 42 -4.93 -2.99 -0.54
C ARG A 42 -3.66 -3.66 -0.01
N ARG A 43 -3.07 -3.12 1.06
CA ARG A 43 -1.91 -3.72 1.73
C ARG A 43 -2.21 -5.14 2.22
N ALA A 44 -3.38 -5.36 2.82
CA ALA A 44 -3.78 -6.66 3.34
C ALA A 44 -3.96 -7.73 2.26
N ARG A 45 -4.31 -7.34 1.01
CA ARG A 45 -4.34 -8.27 -0.13
C ARG A 45 -2.94 -8.81 -0.43
N LEU A 46 -1.94 -7.94 -0.45
CA LEU A 46 -0.57 -8.35 -0.78
C LEU A 46 0.02 -9.37 0.19
N THR A 47 -0.30 -9.25 1.48
CA THR A 47 0.20 -10.16 2.51
C THR A 47 -0.57 -11.49 2.59
N ARG A 48 -1.71 -11.61 1.89
CA ARG A 48 -2.48 -12.86 1.82
C ARG A 48 -2.08 -13.74 0.64
N ASP A 49 -1.49 -13.13 -0.39
CA ASP A 49 -1.10 -13.80 -1.63
C ASP A 49 0.36 -14.33 -1.59
N THR A 50 1.10 -14.09 -0.50
CA THR A 50 2.48 -14.54 -0.27
C THR A 50 2.52 -15.64 0.78
#